data_AF-A0A7T8KKN8-F1
#
_entry.id   AF-A0A7T8KKN8-F1
#
_cell.length_a   1.000
_cell.length_b   1.000
_cell.length_c   1.000
_cell.angle_alpha   90.00
_cell.angle_beta   90.00
_cell.angle_gamma   90.00
#
_symmetry.space_group_name_H-M   'P 1'
#
loop_
_entity.id
_entity.type
_entity.pdbx_description
1 polymer ?
#
loop_
_entity_poly.entity_id
_entity_poly.type
_entity_poly.pdbx_seq_one_letter_code
_entity_poly.pdbx_strand_id
1 'polypeptide(L)'
;GNGDGHFSSSFQSSLEGNVLHNASMPREVAYGSIISLKNHRTGGGYLHSHFHLYPEGIGAKQQQVTSYAHKDDNNKFIVKKWNVEPSIKSKELSDDGEEEPIELLHHGGLVRLEHAITGRNIHSHHEPAPISKKMFQVTGYGENGTGDANDVWKVEILEAPREKLSIQ
;
A
#
# COMPACT_ATOMS: atom_id res chain seq x y z
N GLY A 1 20.98 -12.27 -5.49
CA GLY A 1 21.00 -13.47 -4.61
C GLY A 1 20.30 -13.15 -3.29
N ASN A 2 20.00 -14.12 -2.41
CA ASN A 2 19.02 -14.00 -1.30
C ASN A 2 19.06 -12.74 -0.39
N GLY A 3 20.16 -11.97 -0.36
CA GLY A 3 20.27 -10.72 0.40
C GLY A 3 19.85 -9.44 -0.35
N ASP A 4 19.49 -9.50 -1.63
CA ASP A 4 19.18 -8.30 -2.42
C ASP A 4 17.81 -7.68 -2.12
N GLY A 5 16.91 -8.40 -1.45
CA GLY A 5 15.58 -7.91 -1.05
C GLY A 5 15.60 -6.71 -0.09
N HIS A 6 16.75 -6.43 0.54
CA HIS A 6 16.95 -5.27 1.40
C HIS A 6 17.13 -3.95 0.63
N PHE A 7 17.58 -4.01 -0.63
CA PHE A 7 17.86 -2.82 -1.43
C PHE A 7 16.60 -2.26 -2.12
N SER A 8 16.73 -1.07 -2.73
CA SER A 8 15.64 -0.47 -3.51
C SER A 8 15.31 -1.31 -4.74
N SER A 9 14.08 -1.24 -5.23
CA SER A 9 13.67 -1.98 -6.43
C SER A 9 14.47 -1.55 -7.66
N SER A 10 14.88 -0.27 -7.74
CA SER A 10 15.75 0.24 -8.82
C SER A 10 17.13 -0.39 -8.80
N PHE A 11 17.70 -0.58 -7.61
CA PHE A 11 18.98 -1.28 -7.47
C PHE A 11 18.81 -2.77 -7.80
N GLN A 12 17.76 -3.42 -7.29
CA GLN A 12 17.47 -4.82 -7.60
C GLN A 12 17.29 -5.06 -9.10
N SER A 13 16.66 -4.14 -9.84
CA SER A 13 16.50 -4.28 -11.31
C SER A 13 17.80 -4.19 -12.10
N SER A 14 18.84 -3.56 -11.54
CA SER A 14 20.17 -3.52 -12.16
C SER A 14 21.02 -4.78 -11.92
N LEU A 15 20.60 -5.67 -11.00
CA LEU A 15 21.35 -6.88 -10.68
C LEU A 15 21.01 -8.00 -11.67
N GLU A 16 22.00 -8.44 -12.45
CA GLU A 16 21.88 -9.62 -13.31
C GLU A 16 21.48 -10.86 -12.48
N GLY A 17 20.44 -11.56 -12.95
CA GLY A 17 19.88 -12.74 -12.27
C GLY A 17 18.88 -12.44 -11.14
N ASN A 18 18.52 -11.18 -10.89
CA ASN A 18 17.41 -10.83 -10.00
C ASN A 18 16.05 -10.97 -10.72
N VAL A 19 14.98 -11.34 -9.98
CA VAL A 19 13.61 -11.46 -10.54
C VAL A 19 13.03 -10.13 -11.05
N LEU A 20 13.58 -9.00 -10.62
CA LEU A 20 13.24 -7.66 -11.09
C LEU A 20 14.17 -7.17 -12.21
N HIS A 21 15.14 -7.98 -12.64
CA HIS A 21 16.04 -7.63 -13.71
C HIS A 21 15.25 -7.40 -14.99
N ASN A 22 15.40 -6.21 -15.58
CA ASN A 22 14.66 -5.76 -16.76
C ASN A 22 13.13 -5.64 -16.59
N ALA A 23 12.62 -5.65 -15.35
CA ALA A 23 11.21 -5.40 -15.10
C ALA A 23 10.87 -3.92 -15.39
N SER A 24 9.81 -3.67 -16.15
CA SER A 24 9.22 -2.34 -16.25
C SER A 24 8.58 -2.01 -14.90
N MET A 25 9.15 -1.05 -14.17
CA MET A 25 8.52 -0.46 -13.01
C MET A 25 7.87 0.85 -13.45
N PRO A 26 6.53 0.90 -13.56
CA PRO A 26 5.83 2.13 -13.89
C PRO A 26 6.25 3.23 -12.92
N ARG A 27 6.57 4.41 -13.46
CA ARG A 27 6.96 5.56 -12.64
C ARG A 27 5.75 6.20 -11.96
N GLU A 28 4.56 5.91 -12.47
CA GLU A 28 3.29 6.50 -12.07
C GLU A 28 2.39 5.40 -11.51
N VAL A 29 1.57 5.76 -10.52
CA VAL A 29 0.57 4.88 -9.91
C VAL A 29 -0.79 5.36 -10.35
N ALA A 30 -1.67 4.46 -10.78
CA ALA A 30 -3.06 4.79 -11.09
C ALA A 30 -4.01 4.31 -9.99
N TYR A 31 -5.18 4.93 -9.86
CA TYR A 31 -6.28 4.31 -9.13
C TYR A 31 -6.63 2.94 -9.75
N GLY A 32 -6.95 1.96 -8.91
CA GLY A 32 -7.12 0.55 -9.29
C GLY A 32 -5.82 -0.26 -9.30
N SER A 33 -4.64 0.37 -9.20
CA SER A 33 -3.36 -0.36 -9.18
C SER A 33 -3.22 -1.25 -7.95
N ILE A 34 -2.66 -2.45 -8.15
CA ILE A 34 -2.19 -3.31 -7.06
C ILE A 34 -0.72 -2.97 -6.81
N ILE A 35 -0.42 -2.52 -5.59
CA ILE A 35 0.91 -2.06 -5.18
C ILE A 35 1.41 -2.83 -3.97
N SER A 36 2.72 -2.76 -3.76
CA SER A 36 3.35 -3.08 -2.47
C SER A 36 4.10 -1.84 -1.98
N LEU A 37 3.92 -1.49 -0.70
CA LEU A 37 4.51 -0.30 -0.10
C LEU A 37 5.67 -0.71 0.80
N LYS A 38 6.89 -0.24 0.53
CA LYS A 38 8.08 -0.53 1.34
C LYS A 38 8.55 0.71 2.07
N ASN A 39 8.84 0.60 3.36
CA ASN A 39 9.46 1.69 4.12
C ASN A 39 10.87 1.95 3.57
N HIS A 40 11.16 3.21 3.22
CA HIS A 40 12.45 3.60 2.61
C HIS A 40 13.64 3.50 3.57
N ARG A 41 13.43 3.49 4.89
CA ARG A 41 14.54 3.37 5.86
C ARG A 41 15.27 2.04 5.69
N THR A 42 16.57 2.01 5.97
CA THR A 42 17.38 0.79 5.94
C THR A 42 16.76 -0.29 6.82
N GLY A 43 16.54 -1.48 6.26
CA GLY A 43 15.86 -2.58 6.95
C GLY A 43 14.33 -2.45 7.03
N GLY A 44 13.74 -1.45 6.36
CA GLY A 44 12.30 -1.25 6.28
C GLY A 44 11.60 -2.41 5.57
N GLY A 45 10.52 -2.91 6.17
CA GLY A 45 9.67 -3.94 5.57
C GLY A 45 8.58 -3.36 4.67
N TYR A 46 7.85 -4.27 4.04
CA TYR A 46 6.63 -4.00 3.32
C TYR A 46 5.46 -3.82 4.28
N LEU A 47 4.55 -2.90 3.97
CA LEU A 47 3.23 -2.89 4.57
C LEU A 47 2.59 -4.26 4.35
N HIS A 48 2.08 -4.85 5.43
CA HIS A 48 1.61 -6.23 5.44
C HIS A 48 0.36 -6.36 6.30
N SER A 49 -0.58 -7.20 5.89
CA SER A 49 -1.75 -7.56 6.71
C SER A 49 -2.17 -9.00 6.48
N HIS A 50 -2.82 -9.61 7.47
CA HIS A 50 -3.21 -11.02 7.46
C HIS A 50 -4.46 -11.20 8.33
N PHE A 51 -5.18 -12.32 8.23
CA PHE A 51 -6.50 -12.50 8.86
C PHE A 51 -6.54 -12.44 10.41
N HIS A 52 -5.40 -12.38 11.09
CA HIS A 52 -5.39 -12.29 12.55
C HIS A 52 -5.76 -10.88 13.04
N LEU A 53 -6.59 -10.84 14.08
CA LEU A 53 -6.98 -9.61 14.76
C LEU A 53 -5.98 -9.27 15.88
N TYR A 54 -5.93 -8.01 16.29
CA TYR A 54 -5.26 -7.67 17.55
C TYR A 54 -5.92 -8.42 18.72
N PRO A 55 -5.12 -8.93 19.68
CA PRO A 55 -5.64 -9.66 20.81
C PRO A 55 -6.43 -8.73 21.73
N GLU A 56 -7.26 -9.33 22.58
CA GLU A 56 -8.02 -8.59 23.58
C GLU A 56 -7.08 -7.80 24.51
N GLY A 57 -7.49 -6.58 24.86
CA GLY A 57 -6.68 -5.67 25.69
C GLY A 57 -5.60 -4.89 24.93
N ILE A 58 -5.43 -5.09 23.61
CA ILE A 58 -4.48 -4.31 22.79
C ILE A 58 -5.23 -3.51 21.71
N GLY A 59 -5.68 -2.32 22.09
CA GLY A 59 -6.40 -1.41 21.19
C GLY A 59 -7.70 -2.02 20.69
N ALA A 60 -8.11 -1.67 19.47
CA ALA A 60 -9.31 -2.23 18.88
C ALA A 60 -9.09 -3.67 18.40
N LYS A 61 -10.11 -4.51 18.55
CA LYS A 61 -10.15 -5.89 18.03
C LYS A 61 -10.40 -5.91 16.51
N GLN A 62 -9.48 -5.32 15.76
CA GLN A 62 -9.50 -5.20 14.30
C GLN A 62 -8.27 -5.91 13.70
N GLN A 63 -8.24 -6.03 12.36
CA GLN A 63 -7.20 -6.77 11.68
C GLN A 63 -5.82 -6.14 11.89
N GLN A 64 -4.80 -6.99 12.10
CA GLN A 64 -3.43 -6.55 12.28
C GLN A 64 -2.85 -5.98 10.99
N VAL A 65 -2.19 -4.84 11.11
CA VAL A 65 -1.33 -4.27 10.06
C VAL A 65 0.08 -4.19 10.62
N THR A 66 1.04 -4.70 9.87
CA THR A 66 2.43 -4.87 10.30
C THR A 66 3.40 -4.48 9.19
N SER A 67 4.70 -4.60 9.49
CA SER A 67 5.78 -4.47 8.52
C SER A 67 6.45 -5.84 8.37
N TYR A 68 6.50 -6.39 7.16
CA TYR A 68 7.07 -7.71 6.87
C TYR A 68 8.27 -7.61 5.93
N ALA A 69 9.36 -8.34 6.21
CA ALA A 69 10.63 -8.17 5.51
C ALA A 69 10.67 -8.85 4.12
N HIS A 70 9.80 -9.82 3.87
CA HIS A 70 9.86 -10.67 2.68
C HIS A 70 8.73 -10.36 1.70
N LYS A 71 8.91 -10.75 0.43
CA LYS A 71 7.87 -10.69 -0.59
C LYS A 71 6.78 -11.71 -0.24
N ASP A 72 5.53 -11.25 -0.22
CA ASP A 72 4.36 -12.04 0.16
C ASP A 72 3.13 -11.45 -0.53
N ASP A 73 2.12 -12.28 -0.85
CA ASP A 73 0.87 -11.79 -1.42
C ASP A 73 0.07 -10.93 -0.43
N ASN A 74 0.27 -11.14 0.87
CA ASN A 74 -0.25 -10.30 1.96
C ASN A 74 0.40 -8.89 2.03
N ASN A 75 1.34 -8.58 1.13
CA ASN A 75 1.89 -7.24 0.98
C ASN A 75 1.17 -6.42 -0.12
N LYS A 76 0.15 -6.99 -0.78
CA LYS A 76 -0.54 -6.39 -1.91
C LYS A 76 -1.73 -5.53 -1.46
N PHE A 77 -1.76 -4.29 -1.91
CA PHE A 77 -2.83 -3.33 -1.62
C PHE A 77 -3.36 -2.71 -2.92
N ILE A 78 -4.67 -2.51 -2.99
CA ILE A 78 -5.35 -1.85 -4.10
C ILE A 78 -5.49 -0.36 -3.76
N VAL A 79 -5.06 0.52 -4.67
CA VAL A 79 -5.25 1.96 -4.54
C VAL A 79 -6.65 2.35 -5.00
N LYS A 80 -7.56 2.63 -4.07
CA LYS A 80 -8.94 3.03 -4.40
C LYS A 80 -9.13 4.54 -4.26
N LYS A 81 -10.08 5.08 -5.02
CA LYS A 81 -10.57 6.46 -4.83
C LYS A 81 -11.25 6.56 -3.47
N TRP A 82 -11.05 7.68 -2.79
CA TRP A 82 -11.56 7.89 -1.43
C TRP A 82 -13.09 8.16 -1.38
N ASN A 83 -13.64 8.68 -2.48
CA ASN A 83 -15.02 9.14 -2.63
C ASN A 83 -15.88 8.23 -3.52
N VAL A 84 -15.33 7.13 -3.99
CA VAL A 84 -16.07 6.14 -4.77
C VAL A 84 -16.33 4.95 -3.87
N GLU A 85 -17.59 4.78 -3.50
CA GLU A 85 -18.00 3.55 -2.83
C GLU A 85 -17.85 2.37 -3.81
N PRO A 86 -17.54 1.17 -3.29
CA PRO A 86 -17.42 -0.05 -4.08
C PRO A 86 -18.75 -0.33 -4.80
N SER A 87 -18.90 0.18 -6.02
CA SER A 87 -20.01 -0.22 -6.86
C SER A 87 -19.75 -1.66 -7.27
N ILE A 88 -20.64 -2.57 -6.88
CA ILE A 88 -20.70 -3.96 -7.41
C ILE A 88 -20.75 -3.97 -8.96
N LYS A 89 -21.04 -2.81 -9.57
CA LYS A 89 -21.15 -2.58 -11.01
C LYS A 89 -19.88 -2.14 -11.75
N SER A 90 -18.73 -1.97 -11.12
CA SER A 90 -17.53 -1.47 -11.85
C SER A 90 -16.87 -2.52 -12.77
N LYS A 91 -17.54 -3.65 -13.00
CA LYS A 91 -17.19 -4.66 -14.01
C LYS A 91 -18.39 -5.11 -14.84
N GLU A 92 -19.55 -4.48 -14.64
CA GLU A 92 -20.55 -4.46 -15.71
C GLU A 92 -20.05 -3.38 -16.64
N LEU A 93 -19.66 -3.79 -17.85
CA LEU A 93 -19.39 -2.86 -18.94
C LEU A 93 -20.46 -1.77 -18.88
N SER A 94 -20.04 -0.51 -18.92
CA SER A 94 -20.98 0.55 -19.27
C SER A 94 -21.75 0.09 -20.51
N ASP A 95 -23.05 0.39 -20.58
CA ASP A 95 -23.99 -0.11 -21.60
C ASP A 95 -23.56 0.25 -23.05
N ASP A 96 -22.49 1.02 -23.19
CA ASP A 96 -21.82 1.50 -24.40
C ASP A 96 -20.44 0.86 -24.68
N GLY A 97 -19.90 0.01 -23.80
CA GLY A 97 -18.63 -0.71 -24.01
C GLY A 97 -17.36 0.15 -23.92
N GLU A 98 -17.44 1.37 -23.37
CA GLU A 98 -16.27 2.23 -23.17
C GLU A 98 -15.55 1.88 -21.85
N GLU A 99 -14.25 1.57 -21.94
CA GLU A 99 -13.41 1.39 -20.74
C GLU A 99 -13.30 2.73 -20.00
N GLU A 100 -13.55 2.75 -18.68
CA GLU A 100 -13.31 3.97 -17.89
C GLU A 100 -11.84 4.41 -18.04
N PRO A 101 -11.59 5.72 -18.24
CA PRO A 101 -10.23 6.22 -18.45
C PRO A 101 -9.36 5.97 -17.21
N ILE A 102 -8.12 5.53 -17.46
CA ILE A 102 -7.12 5.33 -16.40
C ILE A 102 -6.82 6.68 -15.73
N GLU A 103 -7.13 6.78 -14.43
CA GLU A 103 -6.84 7.97 -13.64
C GLU A 103 -5.56 7.79 -12.83
N LEU A 104 -4.58 8.68 -13.06
CA LEU A 104 -3.31 8.69 -12.36
C LEU A 104 -3.42 9.34 -10.97
N LEU A 105 -2.69 8.79 -10.01
CA LEU A 105 -2.55 9.34 -8.68
C LEU A 105 -1.48 10.44 -8.68
N HIS A 106 -1.85 11.62 -8.21
CA HIS A 106 -0.97 12.79 -8.13
C HIS A 106 -0.62 13.15 -6.68
N HIS A 107 0.40 13.99 -6.50
CA HIS A 107 0.74 14.57 -5.19
C HIS A 107 -0.48 15.29 -4.60
N GLY A 108 -0.76 15.04 -3.32
CA GLY A 108 -1.93 15.55 -2.62
C GLY A 108 -3.21 14.75 -2.86
N GLY A 109 -3.17 13.74 -3.74
CA GLY A 109 -4.29 12.84 -4.01
C GLY A 109 -4.73 12.09 -2.75
N LEU A 110 -6.03 11.87 -2.64
CA LEU A 110 -6.65 11.12 -1.55
C LEU A 110 -6.96 9.70 -2.01
N VAL A 111 -6.65 8.71 -1.17
CA VAL A 111 -6.81 7.28 -1.48
C VAL A 111 -7.43 6.52 -0.30
N ARG A 112 -8.08 5.40 -0.59
CA ARG A 112 -8.22 4.29 0.36
C ARG A 112 -7.27 3.18 -0.08
N LEU A 113 -6.57 2.55 0.86
CA LEU A 113 -5.71 1.40 0.57
C LEU A 113 -6.40 0.13 1.06
N GLU A 114 -6.88 -0.69 0.13
CA GLU A 114 -7.55 -1.95 0.49
C GLU A 114 -6.58 -3.12 0.38
N HIS A 115 -6.47 -3.93 1.42
CA HIS A 115 -5.67 -5.14 1.40
C HIS A 115 -6.26 -6.15 0.41
N ALA A 116 -5.49 -6.57 -0.58
CA ALA A 116 -6.00 -7.31 -1.74
C ALA A 116 -6.58 -8.69 -1.38
N ILE A 117 -6.06 -9.33 -0.32
CA ILE A 117 -6.53 -10.67 0.09
C ILE A 117 -7.74 -10.58 1.01
N THR A 118 -7.74 -9.65 1.97
CA THR A 118 -8.78 -9.62 3.02
C THR A 118 -9.89 -8.59 2.75
N GLY A 119 -9.72 -7.74 1.74
CA GLY A 119 -10.69 -6.70 1.37
C GLY A 119 -10.85 -5.60 2.43
N ARG A 120 -9.90 -5.47 3.37
CA ARG A 120 -9.99 -4.48 4.47
C ARG A 120 -9.17 -3.25 4.16
N ASN A 121 -9.69 -2.08 4.51
CA ASN A 121 -9.00 -0.81 4.34
C ASN A 121 -7.94 -0.64 5.42
N ILE A 122 -6.80 -0.02 5.06
CA ILE A 122 -5.90 0.55 6.04
C ILE A 122 -6.62 1.70 6.77
N HIS A 123 -6.68 1.59 8.09
CA HIS A 123 -7.48 2.44 8.96
C HIS A 123 -6.64 2.93 10.13
N SER A 124 -6.98 4.10 10.66
CA SER A 124 -6.46 4.57 11.94
C SER A 124 -7.56 5.18 12.80
N HIS A 125 -7.37 5.21 14.11
CA HIS A 125 -8.37 5.67 15.07
C HIS A 125 -7.70 6.14 16.35
N HIS A 126 -8.47 6.73 17.25
CA HIS A 126 -7.97 7.26 18.53
C HIS A 126 -7.69 6.18 19.60
N GLU A 127 -7.30 4.97 19.19
CA GLU A 127 -6.80 3.93 20.08
C GLU A 127 -5.27 3.96 20.14
N PRO A 128 -4.63 3.76 21.31
CA PRO A 128 -3.18 3.72 21.43
C PRO A 128 -2.57 2.55 20.66
N ALA A 129 -1.44 2.79 19.98
CA ALA A 129 -0.71 1.74 19.28
C ALA A 129 -0.27 0.60 20.24
N PRO A 130 -0.05 -0.63 19.73
CA PRO A 130 0.29 -1.79 20.56
C PRO A 130 1.54 -1.61 21.42
N ILE A 131 2.57 -0.95 20.88
CA ILE A 131 3.86 -0.73 21.54
C ILE A 131 4.05 0.75 21.85
N SER A 132 4.01 1.61 20.84
CA SER A 132 4.23 3.06 20.98
C SER A 132 2.98 3.77 21.49
N LYS A 133 2.69 3.68 22.79
CA LYS A 133 1.44 4.18 23.43
C LYS A 133 1.10 5.66 23.24
N LYS A 134 2.02 6.47 22.72
CA LYS A 134 1.80 7.89 22.36
C LYS A 134 1.31 8.10 20.92
N MET A 135 1.29 7.05 20.11
CA MET A 135 0.85 7.05 18.72
C MET A 135 -0.49 6.33 18.59
N PHE A 136 -1.21 6.61 17.51
CA PHE A 136 -2.45 5.90 17.18
C PHE A 136 -2.17 4.55 16.55
N GLN A 137 -3.07 3.60 16.83
CA GLN A 137 -3.06 2.28 16.21
C GLN A 137 -3.48 2.40 14.74
N VAL A 138 -2.85 1.57 13.90
CA VAL A 138 -3.23 1.35 12.50
C VAL A 138 -3.70 -0.09 12.38
N THR A 139 -4.82 -0.30 11.68
CA THR A 139 -5.52 -1.58 11.59
C THR A 139 -6.05 -1.81 10.17
N GLY A 140 -6.51 -3.03 9.90
CA GLY A 140 -7.38 -3.34 8.78
C GLY A 140 -8.84 -3.26 9.24
N TYR A 141 -9.64 -2.39 8.63
CA TYR A 141 -11.03 -2.15 8.98
C TYR A 141 -11.94 -2.19 7.75
N GLY A 142 -13.24 -2.41 7.97
CA GLY A 142 -14.21 -2.51 6.90
C GLY A 142 -13.99 -3.75 6.02
N GLU A 143 -14.86 -3.97 5.04
CA GLU A 143 -14.76 -5.09 4.10
C GLU A 143 -15.34 -4.71 2.75
N ASN A 144 -14.66 -5.09 1.66
CA ASN A 144 -15.09 -4.84 0.28
C ASN A 144 -15.41 -3.36 0.02
N GLY A 145 -14.58 -2.45 0.52
CA GLY A 145 -14.72 -0.99 0.36
C GLY A 145 -15.66 -0.30 1.34
N THR A 146 -16.40 -1.03 2.19
CA THR A 146 -17.09 -0.43 3.35
C THR A 146 -16.07 0.14 4.31
N GLY A 147 -16.36 1.30 4.91
CA GLY A 147 -15.36 2.06 5.65
C GLY A 147 -15.89 3.37 6.21
N ASP A 148 -15.00 4.16 6.80
CA ASP A 148 -15.29 5.51 7.26
C ASP A 148 -14.23 6.53 6.81
N ALA A 149 -14.35 7.78 7.27
CA ALA A 149 -13.42 8.85 6.89
C ALA A 149 -11.97 8.59 7.35
N ASN A 150 -11.74 7.71 8.33
CA ASN A 150 -10.42 7.39 8.83
C ASN A 150 -9.69 6.33 7.98
N ASP A 151 -10.34 5.84 6.92
CA ASP A 151 -9.70 5.02 5.88
C ASP A 151 -9.04 5.87 4.78
N VAL A 152 -9.22 7.19 4.82
CA VAL A 152 -8.76 8.11 3.78
C VAL A 152 -7.35 8.62 4.09
N TRP A 153 -6.43 8.36 3.16
CA TRP A 153 -5.04 8.76 3.26
C TRP A 153 -4.69 9.77 2.18
N LYS A 154 -4.01 10.85 2.57
CA LYS A 154 -3.42 11.81 1.62
C LYS A 154 -2.03 11.34 1.22
N VAL A 155 -1.79 11.27 -0.08
CA VAL A 155 -0.50 10.87 -0.65
C VAL A 155 0.37 12.10 -0.84
N GLU A 156 1.55 12.09 -0.23
CA GLU A 156 2.55 13.14 -0.41
C GLU A 156 3.78 12.54 -1.10
N ILE A 157 3.98 12.92 -2.36
CA ILE A 157 5.18 12.55 -3.12
C ILE A 157 6.31 13.49 -2.67
N LEU A 158 7.35 12.92 -2.08
CA LEU A 158 8.58 13.63 -1.74
C LEU A 158 9.51 13.62 -2.95
N GLU A 159 10.06 14.79 -3.31
CA GLU A 159 11.13 14.84 -4.30
C GLU A 159 12.34 14.07 -3.77
N ALA A 160 12.88 13.15 -4.57
CA ALA A 160 14.15 12.52 -4.24
C ALA A 160 15.24 13.61 -4.22
N PRO A 161 16.11 13.68 -3.19
CA PRO A 161 17.30 14.52 -3.29
C PRO A 161 18.06 14.08 -4.55
N ARG A 162 18.38 15.04 -5.43
CA ARG A 162 19.27 14.78 -6.57
C ARG A 162 20.54 14.13 -6.01
N GLU A 163 20.75 12.85 -6.27
CA GLU A 163 22.06 12.24 -6.08
C GLU A 163 23.03 13.07 -6.92
N LYS A 164 23.89 13.84 -6.26
CA LYS A 164 25.07 14.37 -6.93
C LYS A 164 25.85 13.15 -7.38
N LEU A 165 25.84 12.90 -8.70
CA LEU A 165 26.85 12.12 -9.37
C LEU A 165 28.20 12.78 -9.08
N SER A 166 28.83 12.43 -7.96
CA SER A 166 30.26 12.63 -7.78
C SER A 166 30.94 11.48 -8.48
N ILE A 167 31.35 11.72 -9.71
CA ILE A 167 32.42 10.95 -10.34
C ILE A 167 33.68 11.30 -9.54
N GLN A 168 34.21 10.32 -8.82
CA GLN A 168 35.64 10.25 -8.48
C GLN A 168 36.19 8.97 -9.09
#